data_AF-A0A126UVV4-F1
#
_entry.id   AF-A0A126UVV4-F1
#
_cell.length_a   1.000
_cell.length_b   1.000
_cell.length_c   1.000
_cell.angle_alpha   90.00
_cell.angle_beta   90.00
_cell.angle_gamma   90.00
#
_symmetry.space_group_name_H-M   'P 1'
#
loop_
_entity.id
_entity.type
_entity.pdbx_description
1 polymer ?
#
loop_
_entity_poly.entity_id
_entity_poly.type
_entity_poly.pdbx_seq_one_letter_code
_entity_poly.pdbx_strand_id
1 'polypeptide(L)'
;MTETEKKAAHRERLEQKTVVTSRLSETTRFVAFGIVAWVFAVQASDAEFSKTYIQNYEIWINIAGAFAVISIASDYFQYLCAYLSVEHALNRKEQGYKFNRNHPAYFLQTAFFVIKQVTVGLGAISIATTFALHIFLN
;
A
#
# COMPACT_ATOMS: atom_id res chain seq x y z
N MET A 1 11.55 29.53 16.97
CA MET A 1 10.12 29.23 16.91
C MET A 1 9.43 29.93 18.07
N THR A 2 8.39 30.69 17.80
CA THR A 2 7.55 31.34 18.81
C THR A 2 6.69 30.29 19.54
N GLU A 3 6.19 30.60 20.74
CA GLU A 3 5.28 29.71 21.48
C GLU A 3 3.98 29.42 20.69
N THR A 4 3.51 30.39 19.92
CA THR A 4 2.36 30.24 19.02
C THR A 4 2.66 29.21 17.92
N GLU A 5 3.84 29.25 17.30
CA GLU A 5 4.28 28.28 16.30
C GLU A 5 4.42 26.86 16.88
N LYS A 6 4.92 26.73 18.11
CA LYS A 6 5.01 25.41 18.79
C LYS A 6 3.64 24.81 19.04
N LYS A 7 2.66 25.61 19.49
CA LYS A 7 1.28 25.15 19.71
C LYS A 7 0.61 24.74 18.39
N ALA A 8 0.80 25.51 17.32
CA ALA A 8 0.29 25.18 15.99
C ALA A 8 0.90 23.87 15.47
N ALA A 9 2.22 23.70 15.56
CA ALA A 9 2.90 22.48 15.16
C ALA A 9 2.44 21.26 15.96
N HIS A 10 2.25 21.40 17.28
CA HIS A 10 1.74 20.32 18.13
C HIS A 10 0.32 19.88 17.71
N ARG A 11 -0.56 20.84 17.45
CA ARG A 11 -1.92 20.58 16.96
C ARG A 11 -1.93 19.88 15.60
N GLU A 12 -1.10 20.34 14.66
CA GLU A 12 -0.96 19.71 13.34
C GLU A 12 -0.49 18.24 13.46
N ARG A 13 0.44 17.94 14.38
CA ARG A 13 0.90 16.57 14.60
C ARG A 13 -0.16 15.68 15.24
N LEU A 14 -0.99 16.23 16.13
CA LEU A 14 -2.15 15.51 16.67
C LEU A 14 -3.19 15.22 15.59
N GLU A 15 -3.52 16.21 14.76
CA GLU A 15 -4.42 16.04 13.62
C GLU A 15 -3.87 15.02 12.62
N GLN A 16 -2.57 15.05 12.32
CA GLN A 16 -1.90 14.04 11.50
C GLN A 16 -1.93 12.66 12.15
N LYS A 17 -1.78 12.53 13.47
CA LYS A 17 -1.95 11.25 14.17
C LYS A 17 -3.34 10.70 13.87
N THR A 18 -4.38 11.52 14.00
CA THR A 18 -5.78 11.16 13.71
C THR A 18 -6.02 10.81 12.22
N VAL A 19 -5.41 11.56 11.30
CA VAL A 19 -5.54 11.33 9.85
C VAL A 19 -4.81 10.04 9.42
N VAL A 20 -3.59 9.84 9.91
CA VAL A 20 -2.81 8.60 9.68
C VAL A 20 -3.60 7.41 10.18
N THR A 21 -4.25 7.51 11.36
CA THR A 21 -5.12 6.47 11.93
C THR A 21 -6.42 6.23 11.18
N SER A 22 -6.88 7.16 10.33
CA SER A 22 -8.22 7.07 9.70
C SER A 22 -8.23 6.89 8.18
N ARG A 23 -7.20 7.32 7.44
CA ARG A 23 -7.32 7.48 5.97
C ARG A 23 -6.09 7.10 5.13
N LEU A 24 -5.19 6.26 5.64
CA LEU A 24 -4.05 5.87 4.81
C LEU A 24 -4.49 4.96 3.64
N SER A 25 -4.48 5.54 2.42
CA SER A 25 -4.43 4.90 1.10
C SER A 25 -5.44 3.79 0.81
N GLU A 26 -6.73 4.09 0.99
CA GLU A 26 -7.82 3.18 0.66
C GLU A 26 -7.77 2.66 -0.79
N THR A 27 -7.40 3.50 -1.77
CA THR A 27 -7.40 3.13 -3.19
C THR A 27 -6.43 1.99 -3.52
N THR A 28 -5.15 2.11 -3.16
CA THR A 28 -4.13 1.05 -3.39
C THR A 28 -4.55 -0.26 -2.73
N ARG A 29 -5.15 -0.18 -1.53
CA ARG A 29 -5.64 -1.33 -0.79
C ARG A 29 -6.82 -2.01 -1.50
N PHE A 30 -7.78 -1.24 -2.00
CA PHE A 30 -8.91 -1.78 -2.77
C PHE A 30 -8.47 -2.46 -4.06
N VAL A 31 -7.52 -1.86 -4.80
CA VAL A 31 -6.97 -2.49 -6.01
C VAL A 31 -6.28 -3.81 -5.65
N ALA A 32 -5.45 -3.82 -4.61
CA ALA A 32 -4.78 -5.04 -4.17
C ALA A 32 -5.76 -6.13 -3.72
N PHE A 33 -6.80 -5.80 -2.96
CA PHE A 33 -7.85 -6.77 -2.62
C PHE A 33 -8.62 -7.26 -3.85
N GLY A 34 -8.90 -6.37 -4.80
CA GLY A 34 -9.51 -6.75 -6.08
C GLY A 34 -8.67 -7.75 -6.87
N ILE A 35 -7.34 -7.55 -6.90
CA ILE A 35 -6.39 -8.49 -7.52
C ILE A 35 -6.43 -9.85 -6.80
N VAL A 36 -6.36 -9.87 -5.47
CA VAL A 36 -6.42 -11.13 -4.69
C VAL A 36 -7.74 -11.87 -4.94
N ALA A 37 -8.86 -11.16 -4.91
CA ALA A 37 -10.18 -11.73 -5.17
C ALA A 37 -10.27 -12.30 -6.59
N TRP A 38 -9.74 -11.58 -7.59
CA TRP A 38 -9.69 -12.04 -8.97
C TRP A 38 -8.86 -13.31 -9.13
N VAL A 39 -7.65 -13.34 -8.58
CA VAL A 39 -6.77 -14.51 -8.61
C VAL A 39 -7.47 -15.73 -8.01
N PHE A 40 -8.09 -15.55 -6.84
CA PHE A 40 -8.83 -16.63 -6.20
C PHE A 40 -10.03 -17.09 -7.03
N ALA A 41 -10.83 -16.15 -7.57
CA ALA A 41 -11.99 -16.46 -8.39
C ALA A 41 -11.62 -17.24 -9.66
N VAL A 42 -10.53 -16.84 -10.34
CA VAL A 42 -10.02 -17.55 -11.51
C VAL A 42 -9.57 -18.96 -11.15
N GLN A 43 -8.79 -19.12 -10.07
CA GLN A 43 -8.26 -20.43 -9.66
C GLN A 43 -9.32 -21.39 -9.13
N ALA A 44 -10.36 -20.89 -8.49
CA ALA A 44 -11.45 -21.70 -7.93
C ALA A 44 -12.58 -21.99 -8.94
N SER A 45 -12.55 -21.37 -10.12
CA SER A 45 -13.63 -21.47 -11.10
C SER A 45 -13.46 -22.69 -12.02
N ASP A 46 -14.55 -23.42 -12.21
CA ASP A 46 -14.64 -24.55 -13.14
C ASP A 46 -14.95 -24.16 -14.59
N ALA A 47 -15.16 -22.86 -14.85
CA ALA A 47 -15.47 -22.36 -16.18
C ALA A 47 -14.32 -22.65 -17.17
N GLU A 48 -14.68 -22.95 -18.41
CA GLU A 48 -13.71 -23.22 -19.49
C GLU A 48 -12.74 -22.05 -19.68
N PHE A 49 -13.25 -20.82 -19.63
CA PHE A 49 -12.44 -19.60 -19.64
C PHE A 49 -11.33 -19.64 -18.57
N SER A 50 -11.69 -19.94 -17.31
CA SER A 50 -10.74 -19.95 -16.20
C SER A 50 -9.67 -21.03 -16.38
N LYS A 51 -10.05 -22.20 -16.87
CA LYS A 51 -9.14 -23.32 -17.14
C LYS A 51 -8.11 -22.95 -18.22
N THR A 52 -8.57 -22.46 -19.37
CA THR A 52 -7.69 -22.06 -20.48
C THR A 52 -6.82 -20.84 -20.11
N TYR A 53 -7.38 -19.90 -19.34
CA TYR A 53 -6.64 -18.74 -18.86
C TYR A 53 -5.49 -19.12 -17.92
N ILE A 54 -5.72 -20.04 -16.98
CA ILE A 54 -4.69 -20.55 -16.08
C ILE A 54 -3.62 -21.32 -16.88
N GLN A 55 -4.02 -22.22 -17.77
CA GLN A 55 -3.08 -23.00 -18.58
C GLN A 55 -2.06 -22.12 -19.34
N ASN A 56 -2.49 -20.95 -19.80
CA ASN A 56 -1.62 -20.04 -20.56
C ASN A 56 -0.86 -19.02 -19.70
N TYR A 57 -1.41 -18.62 -18.54
CA TYR A 57 -0.90 -17.45 -17.80
C TYR A 57 -0.71 -17.68 -16.29
N GLU A 58 -0.73 -18.93 -15.81
CA GLU A 58 -0.63 -19.29 -14.39
C GLU A 58 0.45 -18.51 -13.63
N ILE A 59 1.67 -18.46 -14.17
CA ILE A 59 2.79 -17.79 -13.51
C ILE A 59 2.54 -16.28 -13.33
N TRP A 60 1.94 -15.62 -14.32
CA TRP A 60 1.65 -14.19 -14.28
C TRP A 60 0.52 -13.86 -13.31
N ILE A 61 -0.49 -14.74 -13.23
CA ILE A 61 -1.61 -14.65 -12.28
C ILE A 61 -1.07 -14.79 -10.85
N ASN A 62 -0.22 -15.78 -10.60
CA ASN A 62 0.38 -16.02 -9.30
C ASN A 62 1.31 -14.87 -8.86
N ILE A 63 2.12 -14.33 -9.77
CA ILE A 63 2.96 -13.15 -9.49
C ILE A 63 2.10 -11.93 -9.16
N ALA A 64 1.00 -11.70 -9.89
CA ALA A 64 0.08 -10.60 -9.60
C ALA A 64 -0.55 -10.73 -8.20
N GLY A 65 -0.97 -11.95 -7.83
CA GLY A 65 -1.46 -12.25 -6.49
C GLY A 65 -0.41 -11.98 -5.40
N ALA A 66 0.83 -12.46 -5.59
CA ALA A 66 1.93 -12.23 -4.66
C ALA A 66 2.22 -10.73 -4.48
N PHE A 67 2.26 -9.96 -5.57
CA PHE A 67 2.46 -8.51 -5.53
C PHE A 67 1.33 -7.78 -4.81
N ALA A 68 0.09 -8.20 -4.99
CA ALA A 68 -1.04 -7.63 -4.25
C ALA A 68 -0.94 -7.90 -2.74
N VAL A 69 -0.55 -9.12 -2.33
CA VAL A 69 -0.30 -9.45 -0.92
C VAL A 69 0.84 -8.59 -0.33
N ILE A 70 1.95 -8.44 -1.07
CA ILE A 70 3.06 -7.58 -0.65
C ILE A 70 2.62 -6.12 -0.53
N SER A 71 1.77 -5.64 -1.43
CA SER A 71 1.20 -4.29 -1.36
C SER A 71 0.37 -4.10 -0.10
N ILE A 72 -0.53 -5.04 0.21
CA ILE A 72 -1.38 -5.00 1.42
C ILE A 72 -0.51 -5.00 2.68
N ALA A 73 0.47 -5.91 2.77
CA ALA A 73 1.38 -5.98 3.90
C ALA A 73 2.17 -4.66 4.07
N SER A 74 2.69 -4.12 2.96
CA SER A 74 3.42 -2.85 2.95
C SER A 74 2.52 -1.67 3.38
N ASP A 75 1.24 -1.68 3.02
CA ASP A 75 0.29 -0.66 3.46
C ASP A 75 0.11 -0.66 4.99
N TYR A 76 -0.01 -1.85 5.60
CA TYR A 76 -0.06 -1.99 7.06
C TYR A 76 1.27 -1.59 7.74
N PHE A 77 2.42 -1.96 7.19
CA PHE A 77 3.71 -1.55 7.74
C PHE A 77 3.98 -0.05 7.59
N GLN A 78 3.57 0.55 6.47
CA GLN A 78 3.58 2.00 6.30
C GLN A 78 2.77 2.67 7.40
N TYR A 79 1.57 2.15 7.68
CA TYR A 79 0.70 2.67 8.72
C TYR A 79 1.37 2.64 10.11
N LEU A 80 1.93 1.49 10.48
CA LEU A 80 2.68 1.35 11.74
C LEU A 80 3.85 2.33 11.82
N CYS A 81 4.63 2.47 10.75
CA CYS A 81 5.77 3.38 10.69
C CYS A 81 5.33 4.85 10.78
N ALA A 82 4.23 5.21 10.14
CA ALA A 82 3.66 6.55 10.21
C ALA A 82 3.20 6.90 11.63
N TYR A 83 2.55 5.95 12.32
CA TYR A 83 2.16 6.12 13.72
C TYR A 83 3.37 6.39 14.61
N LEU A 84 4.42 5.54 14.51
CA LEU A 84 5.66 5.68 15.29
C LEU A 84 6.39 7.00 14.97
N SER A 85 6.39 7.42 13.72
CA SER A 85 7.00 8.68 13.27
C SER A 85 6.31 9.90 13.90
N VAL A 86 4.97 9.92 13.93
CA VAL A 86 4.18 10.99 14.56
C VAL A 86 4.35 10.99 16.08
N GLU A 87 4.33 9.83 16.72
CA GLU A 87 4.57 9.70 18.16
C GLU A 87 5.96 10.21 18.55
N HIS A 88 6.99 9.85 17.77
CA HIS A 88 8.34 10.36 17.97
C HIS A 88 8.40 11.89 17.83
N ALA A 89 7.70 12.47 16.85
CA ALA A 89 7.64 13.92 16.67
C ALA A 89 6.93 14.63 17.85
N LEU A 90 5.86 14.04 18.40
CA LEU A 90 5.12 14.57 19.55
C LEU A 90 5.96 14.59 20.83
N ASN A 91 6.93 13.69 20.97
CA ASN A 91 7.83 13.65 22.13
C ASN A 91 9.00 14.65 22.05
N ARG A 92 9.21 15.31 20.89
CA ARG A 92 10.32 16.26 20.66
C ARG A 92 9.91 17.71 20.90
N LYS A 93 9.42 18.02 22.11
CA LYS A 93 8.97 19.37 22.50
C LYS A 93 10.05 20.43 22.30
N GLU A 94 11.28 20.12 22.70
CA GLU A 94 12.44 21.03 22.64
C GLU A 94 12.83 21.39 21.20
N GLN A 95 12.49 20.53 20.24
CA GLN A 95 12.82 20.71 18.83
C GLN A 95 11.63 21.22 18.01
N GLY A 96 10.58 21.69 18.69
CA GLY A 96 9.39 22.25 18.07
C GLY A 96 8.54 21.22 17.33
N TYR A 97 8.51 19.97 17.79
CA TYR A 97 7.69 18.88 17.22
C TYR A 97 7.99 18.58 15.73
N LYS A 98 9.23 18.85 15.30
CA LYS A 98 9.68 18.56 13.93
C LYS A 98 9.88 17.05 13.74
N PHE A 99 9.40 16.55 12.59
CA PHE A 99 9.71 15.19 12.16
C PHE A 99 11.22 14.99 12.05
N ASN A 100 11.67 13.86 12.56
CA ASN A 100 13.04 13.42 12.40
C ASN A 100 13.18 12.64 11.10
N ARG A 101 13.69 13.26 10.04
CA ARG A 101 13.90 12.58 8.75
C ARG A 101 14.91 11.42 8.83
N ASN A 102 15.80 11.45 9.83
CA ASN A 102 16.78 10.40 10.06
C ASN A 102 16.24 9.26 10.93
N HIS A 103 15.01 9.38 11.45
CA HIS A 103 14.42 8.32 12.25
C HIS A 103 13.97 7.16 11.35
N PRO A 104 14.31 5.90 11.69
CA PRO A 104 13.98 4.74 10.86
C PRO A 104 12.50 4.66 10.48
N ALA A 105 11.59 5.00 11.40
CA ALA A 105 10.15 5.00 11.11
C ALA A 105 9.75 5.96 9.96
N TYR A 106 10.40 7.12 9.85
CA TYR A 106 10.11 8.08 8.77
C TYR A 106 10.61 7.55 7.42
N PHE A 107 11.81 6.95 7.41
CA PHE A 107 12.38 6.33 6.23
C PHE A 107 11.55 5.11 5.78
N LEU A 108 11.24 4.20 6.70
CA LEU A 108 10.45 3.00 6.44
C LEU A 108 9.04 3.33 5.97
N GLN A 109 8.38 4.35 6.54
CA GLN A 109 7.09 4.85 6.05
C GLN A 109 7.17 5.19 4.56
N THR A 110 8.24 5.87 4.13
CA THR A 110 8.42 6.25 2.73
C THR A 110 8.73 5.03 1.86
N ALA A 111 9.59 4.13 2.32
CA ALA A 111 9.92 2.91 1.60
C ALA A 111 8.69 2.03 1.36
N PHE A 112 7.89 1.76 2.40
CA PHE A 112 6.67 0.97 2.28
C PHE A 112 5.60 1.65 1.41
N PHE A 113 5.53 3.00 1.43
CA PHE A 113 4.68 3.75 0.52
C PHE A 113 5.08 3.52 -0.94
N VAL A 114 6.37 3.50 -1.27
CA VAL A 114 6.82 3.26 -2.65
C VAL A 114 6.59 1.79 -3.04
N ILE A 115 6.97 0.85 -2.17
CA ILE A 115 6.84 -0.59 -2.42
C ILE A 115 5.38 -0.93 -2.77
N LYS A 116 4.41 -0.50 -1.96
CA LYS A 116 3.01 -0.84 -2.21
C LYS A 116 2.47 -0.32 -3.55
N GLN A 117 2.88 0.89 -3.96
CA GLN A 117 2.43 1.47 -5.24
C GLN A 117 3.02 0.71 -6.42
N VAL A 118 4.31 0.39 -6.35
CA VAL A 118 5.01 -0.35 -7.40
C VAL A 118 4.44 -1.77 -7.51
N THR A 119 4.29 -2.49 -6.41
CA THR A 119 3.81 -3.87 -6.46
C THR A 119 2.36 -3.96 -6.91
N VAL A 120 1.45 -3.12 -6.40
CA VAL A 120 0.06 -3.14 -6.87
C VAL A 120 -0.05 -2.73 -8.35
N GLY A 121 0.76 -1.75 -8.78
CA GLY A 121 0.78 -1.30 -10.17
C GLY A 121 1.24 -2.40 -11.11
N LEU A 122 2.33 -3.09 -10.77
CA LEU A 122 2.81 -4.24 -11.54
C LEU A 122 1.81 -5.40 -11.54
N GLY A 123 1.15 -5.68 -10.42
CA GLY A 123 0.11 -6.71 -10.34
C GLY A 123 -1.11 -6.38 -11.22
N ALA A 124 -1.56 -5.13 -11.20
CA ALA A 124 -2.66 -4.66 -12.04
C ALA A 124 -2.31 -4.72 -13.53
N ILE A 125 -1.11 -4.27 -13.92
CA ILE A 125 -0.63 -4.34 -15.31
C ILE A 125 -0.53 -5.79 -15.76
N SER A 126 -0.01 -6.69 -14.92
CA SER A 126 0.09 -8.12 -15.22
C SER A 126 -1.28 -8.71 -15.58
N ILE A 127 -2.28 -8.53 -14.70
CA ILE A 127 -3.64 -9.04 -14.94
C ILE A 127 -4.30 -8.39 -16.16
N ALA A 128 -4.21 -7.07 -16.30
CA ALA A 128 -4.81 -6.37 -17.44
C ALA A 128 -4.22 -6.86 -18.77
N THR A 129 -2.90 -7.09 -18.81
CA THR A 129 -2.20 -7.55 -20.00
C THR A 129 -2.57 -8.99 -20.32
N THR A 130 -2.50 -9.90 -19.36
CA THR A 130 -2.83 -11.32 -19.61
C THR A 130 -4.29 -11.50 -19.95
N PHE A 131 -5.20 -10.76 -19.30
CA PHE A 131 -6.62 -10.77 -19.63
C PHE A 131 -6.86 -10.29 -21.06
N ALA A 132 -6.26 -9.16 -21.47
CA ALA A 132 -6.39 -8.65 -22.83
C ALA A 132 -5.83 -9.65 -23.87
N LEU A 133 -4.63 -10.18 -23.62
CA LEU A 133 -4.03 -11.20 -24.51
C LEU A 133 -4.92 -12.43 -24.63
N HIS A 134 -5.53 -12.87 -23.52
CA HIS A 134 -6.41 -14.03 -23.56
C HIS A 134 -7.67 -13.78 -24.39
N ILE A 135 -8.29 -12.60 -24.26
CA ILE A 135 -9.51 -12.24 -25.00
C ILE A 135 -9.26 -12.03 -26.50
N PHE A 136 -8.10 -11.50 -26.89
CA PHE A 136 -7.84 -11.13 -28.29
C PHE A 136 -7.05 -12.18 -29.07
N LEU A 137 -6.34 -13.09 -28.41
CA LEU A 137 -5.44 -14.05 -29.08
C LEU A 137 -5.81 -15.52 -28.87
N ASN A 138 -6.75 -15.84 -27.97
CA ASN A 138 -7.29 -17.19 -27.79
C ASN A 138 -8.81 -17.18 -27.97
#